data_AF-A0A101XXA1-F1
#
_entry.id   AF-A0A101XXA1-F1
#
_cell.length_a   1.000
_cell.length_b   1.000
_cell.length_c   1.000
_cell.angle_alpha   90.00
_cell.angle_beta   90.00
_cell.angle_gamma   90.00
#
_symmetry.space_group_name_H-M   'P 1'
#
loop_
_entity.id
_entity.type
_entity.pdbx_description
1 polymer ?
#
loop_
_entity_poly.entity_id
_entity_poly.type
_entity_poly.pdbx_seq_one_letter_code
_entity_poly.pdbx_strand_id
1 'polypeptide(L)'
;MELPYNRELELKAKFNDFITKKITGSNEDYYSKLSVGDFEEIKMTLKDIHNIITYKTTIRFIEWLSGRFPYVKDNYSIYMDQVLGTKPSDNGYDLVVTGEVSIIAEIKCNKPINNGYKFGSAQKTGIVKDLRGLLEGKSKAKSISPNTAFKFLVIYDFGEYTMRASQNLIKNLPDDLKGKIVFYEEGMLLSQDYVYLVYLK
;
A
#
# COMPACT_ATOMS: atom_id res chain seq x y z
N MET A 1 15.15 -20.70 41.43
CA MET A 1 14.06 -21.45 40.75
C MET A 1 13.56 -20.57 39.63
N GLU A 2 13.78 -20.95 38.38
CA GLU A 2 13.15 -20.27 37.25
C GLU A 2 11.68 -20.69 37.18
N LEU A 3 10.78 -19.72 37.07
CA LEU A 3 9.36 -20.02 36.83
C LEU A 3 9.22 -20.71 35.48
N PRO A 4 8.39 -21.75 35.36
CA PRO A 4 8.13 -22.41 34.09
C PRO A 4 7.55 -21.40 33.09
N TYR A 5 8.04 -21.46 31.85
CA TYR A 5 7.58 -20.61 30.76
C TYR A 5 6.06 -20.72 30.57
N ASN A 6 5.37 -19.59 30.60
CA ASN A 6 3.93 -19.49 30.36
C ASN A 6 3.66 -18.64 29.11
N ARG A 7 3.21 -19.31 28.05
CA ARG A 7 2.92 -18.68 26.75
C ARG A 7 1.80 -17.64 26.83
N GLU A 8 0.79 -17.89 27.66
CA GLU A 8 -0.35 -16.97 27.80
C GLU A 8 0.09 -15.66 28.46
N LEU A 9 0.91 -15.72 29.51
CA LEU A 9 1.45 -14.52 30.15
C LEU A 9 2.28 -13.68 29.17
N GLU A 10 3.06 -14.30 28.28
CA GLU A 10 3.79 -13.58 27.24
C GLU A 10 2.85 -12.89 26.24
N LEU A 11 1.81 -13.59 25.77
CA LEU A 11 0.83 -13.03 24.83
C LEU A 11 0.06 -11.86 25.46
N LYS A 12 -0.39 -12.04 26.71
CA LYS A 12 -1.03 -11.01 27.53
C LYS A 12 -0.15 -9.79 27.68
N ALA A 13 1.13 -9.97 28.05
CA ALA A 13 2.07 -8.86 28.20
C ALA A 13 2.26 -8.10 26.87
N LYS A 14 2.45 -8.80 25.74
CA LYS A 14 2.60 -8.17 24.43
C LYS A 14 1.34 -7.40 23.99
N PHE A 15 0.17 -7.96 24.24
CA PHE A 15 -1.10 -7.30 23.91
C PHE A 15 -1.30 -6.04 24.75
N ASN A 16 -1.17 -6.13 26.07
CA ASN A 16 -1.31 -4.98 26.97
C ASN A 16 -0.28 -3.88 26.66
N ASP A 17 0.96 -4.25 26.34
CA ASP A 17 2.00 -3.31 25.93
C ASP A 17 1.61 -2.54 24.66
N PHE A 18 1.06 -3.24 23.66
CA PHE A 18 0.58 -2.61 22.44
C PHE A 18 -0.59 -1.64 22.71
N ILE A 19 -1.64 -2.09 23.41
CA ILE A 19 -2.81 -1.25 23.70
C ILE A 19 -2.41 -0.02 24.50
N THR A 20 -1.60 -0.20 25.54
CA THR A 20 -1.07 0.90 26.36
C THR A 20 -0.29 1.90 25.52
N LYS A 21 0.69 1.45 24.73
CA LYS A 21 1.58 2.36 23.99
C LYS A 21 0.93 3.02 22.78
N LYS A 22 -0.07 2.38 22.17
CA LYS A 22 -0.61 2.80 20.87
C LYS A 22 -2.04 3.31 20.90
N ILE A 23 -2.82 2.97 21.92
CA ILE A 23 -4.25 3.28 21.97
C ILE A 23 -4.61 4.13 23.17
N THR A 24 -4.28 3.69 24.39
CA THR A 24 -4.85 4.27 25.61
C THR A 24 -3.91 5.18 26.38
N GLY A 25 -2.61 4.89 26.37
CA GLY A 25 -1.62 5.55 27.23
C GLY A 25 -1.67 5.14 28.71
N SER A 26 -2.69 4.39 29.14
CA SER A 26 -2.80 3.86 30.51
C SER A 26 -2.36 2.40 30.59
N ASN A 27 -1.63 2.06 31.65
CA ASN A 27 -1.17 0.69 31.89
C ASN A 27 -2.24 -0.09 32.64
N GLU A 28 -3.02 -0.89 31.90
CA GLU A 28 -4.11 -1.71 32.43
C GLU A 28 -4.08 -3.11 31.82
N ASP A 29 -4.83 -4.02 32.44
CA ASP A 29 -4.98 -5.38 31.95
C ASP A 29 -6.09 -5.49 30.89
N TYR A 30 -5.79 -5.05 29.66
CA TYR A 30 -6.74 -5.10 28.55
C TYR A 30 -7.03 -6.51 28.06
N TYR A 31 -6.03 -7.40 28.06
CA TYR A 31 -6.18 -8.79 27.64
C TYR A 31 -7.27 -9.50 28.44
N SER A 32 -7.24 -9.37 29.77
CA SER A 32 -8.23 -10.03 30.64
C SER A 32 -9.60 -9.34 30.65
N LYS A 33 -9.74 -8.18 30.02
CA LYS A 33 -11.04 -7.51 29.79
C LYS A 33 -11.74 -7.98 28.52
N LEU A 34 -11.06 -8.72 27.65
CA LEU A 34 -11.58 -9.19 26.37
C LEU A 34 -11.87 -10.70 26.41
N SER A 35 -13.00 -11.08 25.82
CA SER A 35 -13.34 -12.46 25.52
C SER A 35 -12.65 -12.94 24.23
N VAL A 36 -12.67 -14.26 23.98
CA VAL A 36 -12.21 -14.82 22.70
C VAL A 36 -13.00 -14.25 21.52
N GLY A 37 -14.31 -14.03 21.68
CA GLY A 37 -15.15 -13.40 20.67
C GLY A 37 -14.70 -11.98 20.33
N ASP A 38 -14.31 -11.18 21.33
CA ASP A 38 -13.78 -9.83 21.08
C ASP A 38 -12.46 -9.87 20.29
N PHE A 39 -11.59 -10.86 20.55
CA PHE A 39 -10.38 -11.06 19.74
C PHE A 39 -10.69 -11.49 18.30
N GLU A 40 -11.77 -12.23 18.07
CA GLU A 40 -12.25 -12.58 16.73
C GLU A 40 -12.77 -11.34 15.99
N GLU A 41 -13.56 -10.49 16.66
CA GLU A 41 -14.02 -9.22 16.09
C GLU A 41 -12.84 -8.30 15.74
N ILE A 42 -11.84 -8.19 16.63
CA ILE A 42 -10.60 -7.44 16.34
C ILE A 42 -9.92 -7.98 15.08
N LYS A 43 -9.86 -9.30 14.89
CA LYS A 43 -9.32 -9.89 13.64
C LYS A 43 -10.15 -9.51 12.41
N MET A 44 -11.47 -9.42 12.54
CA MET A 44 -12.34 -8.99 11.44
C MET A 44 -12.05 -7.54 11.03
N THR A 45 -11.70 -6.66 11.97
CA THR A 45 -11.33 -5.27 11.67
C THR A 45 -10.00 -5.11 10.92
N LEU A 46 -9.18 -6.16 10.80
CA LEU A 46 -7.90 -6.09 10.06
C LEU A 46 -8.08 -5.64 8.61
N LYS A 47 -9.21 -6.02 7.99
CA LYS A 47 -9.56 -5.56 6.64
C LYS A 47 -9.80 -4.04 6.61
N ASP A 48 -10.47 -3.50 7.61
CA ASP A 48 -10.75 -2.06 7.69
C ASP A 48 -9.47 -1.27 8.01
N ILE A 49 -8.61 -1.80 8.88
CA ILE A 49 -7.27 -1.23 9.11
C ILE A 49 -6.47 -1.18 7.80
N HIS A 50 -6.50 -2.27 7.01
CA HIS A 50 -5.86 -2.28 5.70
C HIS A 50 -6.43 -1.19 4.78
N ASN A 51 -7.77 -1.07 4.71
CA ASN A 51 -8.43 -0.03 3.91
C ASN A 51 -8.06 1.39 4.37
N ILE A 52 -7.95 1.63 5.68
CA ILE A 52 -7.53 2.92 6.24
C ILE A 52 -6.10 3.27 5.80
N ILE A 53 -5.18 2.29 5.84
CA ILE A 53 -3.79 2.53 5.41
C ILE A 53 -3.77 2.83 3.90
N THR A 54 -4.47 2.04 3.08
CA THR A 54 -4.60 2.30 1.64
C THR A 54 -5.13 3.68 1.36
N TYR A 55 -6.24 4.07 1.99
CA TYR A 55 -6.84 5.38 1.84
C TYR A 55 -5.88 6.53 2.20
N LYS A 56 -5.23 6.45 3.37
CA LYS A 56 -4.23 7.46 3.78
C LYS A 56 -3.03 7.52 2.82
N THR A 57 -2.62 6.38 2.27
CA THR A 57 -1.53 6.30 1.29
C THR A 57 -1.93 6.95 -0.03
N THR A 58 -3.16 6.73 -0.49
CA THR A 58 -3.69 7.37 -1.70
C THR A 58 -3.76 8.88 -1.56
N ILE A 59 -4.22 9.40 -0.41
CA ILE A 59 -4.20 10.84 -0.12
C ILE A 59 -2.79 11.42 -0.24
N ARG A 60 -1.82 10.79 0.43
CA ARG A 60 -0.41 11.23 0.37
C ARG A 60 0.16 11.14 -1.04
N PHE A 61 -0.32 10.19 -1.84
CA PHE A 61 0.10 10.08 -3.22
C PHE A 61 -0.43 11.21 -4.09
N ILE A 62 -1.66 11.68 -3.87
CA ILE A 62 -2.18 12.88 -4.58
C ILE A 62 -1.37 14.12 -4.17
N GLU A 63 -1.05 14.29 -2.90
CA GLU A 63 -0.18 15.36 -2.43
C GLU A 63 1.20 15.30 -3.11
N TRP A 64 1.77 14.08 -3.19
CA TRP A 64 3.03 13.82 -3.87
C TRP A 64 2.98 14.15 -5.37
N LEU A 65 1.89 13.80 -6.06
CA LEU A 65 1.67 14.14 -7.46
C LEU A 65 1.52 15.65 -7.67
N SER A 66 0.83 16.34 -6.78
CA SER A 66 0.63 17.79 -6.86
C SER A 66 1.93 18.58 -6.76
N GLY A 67 2.94 18.01 -6.10
CA GLY A 67 4.29 18.58 -6.09
C GLY A 67 5.05 18.44 -7.42
N ARG A 68 4.60 17.57 -8.34
CA ARG A 68 5.33 17.16 -9.55
C ARG A 68 4.60 17.46 -10.85
N PHE A 69 3.28 17.50 -10.81
CA PHE A 69 2.43 17.74 -11.95
C PHE A 69 1.60 19.00 -11.69
N PRO A 70 1.93 20.14 -12.33
CA PRO A 70 1.19 21.39 -12.17
C PRO A 70 -0.31 21.21 -12.40
N TYR A 71 -0.68 20.42 -13.42
CA TYR A 71 -2.07 20.09 -13.70
C TYR A 71 -2.78 19.40 -12.52
N VAL A 72 -2.12 18.47 -11.83
CA VAL A 72 -2.71 17.81 -10.65
C VAL A 72 -2.86 18.79 -9.50
N LYS A 73 -1.90 19.70 -9.32
CA LYS A 73 -1.98 20.75 -8.30
C LYS A 73 -3.16 21.68 -8.54
N ASP A 74 -3.35 22.14 -9.78
CA ASP A 74 -4.42 23.07 -10.15
C ASP A 74 -5.80 22.43 -10.04
N ASN A 75 -5.88 21.10 -10.13
CA ASN A 75 -7.10 20.30 -10.05
C ASN A 75 -7.16 19.43 -8.77
N TYR A 76 -6.41 19.79 -7.73
CA TYR A 76 -6.23 18.96 -6.53
C TYR A 76 -7.55 18.56 -5.86
N SER A 77 -8.49 19.50 -5.71
CA SER A 77 -9.78 19.24 -5.06
C SER A 77 -10.59 18.18 -5.80
N ILE A 78 -10.55 18.18 -7.13
CA ILE A 78 -11.27 17.21 -7.97
C ILE A 78 -10.75 15.79 -7.70
N TYR A 79 -9.43 15.61 -7.70
CA TYR A 79 -8.83 14.29 -7.47
C TYR A 79 -8.90 13.86 -6.01
N MET A 80 -8.86 14.81 -5.08
CA MET A 80 -9.13 14.52 -3.67
C MET A 80 -10.56 14.01 -3.50
N ASP A 81 -11.56 14.73 -4.01
CA ASP A 81 -12.97 14.34 -3.93
C ASP A 81 -13.23 12.98 -4.57
N GLN A 82 -12.52 12.65 -5.67
CA GLN A 82 -12.56 11.31 -6.26
C GLN A 82 -12.09 10.23 -5.27
N VAL A 83 -11.02 10.46 -4.52
CA VAL A 83 -10.52 9.53 -3.50
C VAL A 83 -11.47 9.44 -2.30
N LEU A 84 -12.11 10.54 -1.93
CA LEU A 84 -13.12 10.56 -0.86
C LEU A 84 -14.41 9.82 -1.26
N GLY A 85 -14.82 9.97 -2.52
CA GLY A 85 -16.13 9.53 -3.03
C GLY A 85 -16.15 8.14 -3.68
N THR A 86 -15.00 7.55 -3.99
CA THR A 86 -14.93 6.30 -4.76
C THR A 86 -14.39 5.14 -3.91
N LYS A 87 -15.03 3.97 -3.97
CA LYS A 87 -14.42 2.74 -3.48
C LYS A 87 -13.25 2.35 -4.41
N PRO A 88 -12.07 2.00 -3.87
CA PRO A 88 -10.87 1.63 -4.67
C PRO A 88 -11.09 0.52 -5.72
N SER A 89 -12.17 -0.26 -5.61
CA SER A 89 -12.48 -1.41 -6.49
C SER A 89 -13.29 -1.09 -7.75
N ASP A 90 -13.86 0.11 -7.85
CA ASP A 90 -14.97 0.36 -8.78
C ASP A 90 -14.47 0.81 -10.16
N ASN A 91 -13.33 1.51 -10.23
CA ASN A 91 -12.83 2.17 -11.46
C ASN A 91 -11.63 1.48 -12.12
N GLY A 92 -11.19 0.33 -11.60
CA GLY A 92 -10.10 -0.48 -12.17
C GLY A 92 -8.72 -0.18 -11.56
N TYR A 93 -8.34 1.10 -11.49
CA TYR A 93 -7.15 1.56 -10.77
C TYR A 93 -7.52 2.26 -9.46
N ASP A 94 -6.61 2.25 -8.49
CA ASP A 94 -6.82 2.91 -7.20
C ASP A 94 -6.79 4.45 -7.33
N LEU A 95 -6.05 4.99 -8.31
CA LEU A 95 -6.10 6.41 -8.69
C LEU A 95 -6.00 6.57 -10.21
N VAL A 96 -6.80 7.50 -10.74
CA VAL A 96 -6.81 7.92 -12.13
C VAL A 96 -6.84 9.44 -12.18
N VAL A 97 -5.92 10.03 -12.93
CA VAL A 97 -5.94 11.44 -13.35
C VAL A 97 -6.12 11.47 -14.86
N THR A 98 -7.11 12.22 -15.33
CA THR A 98 -7.37 12.44 -16.76
C THR A 98 -7.48 13.93 -17.04
N GLY A 99 -6.96 14.38 -18.17
CA GLY A 99 -6.95 15.79 -18.57
C GLY A 99 -5.75 16.09 -19.46
N GLU A 100 -5.05 17.18 -19.17
CA GLU A 100 -3.80 17.54 -19.86
C GLU A 100 -2.69 16.50 -19.65
N VAL A 101 -2.73 15.81 -18.50
CA VAL A 101 -1.87 14.66 -18.20
C VAL A 101 -2.75 13.45 -17.89
N SER A 102 -2.24 12.27 -18.24
CA SER A 102 -2.84 11.00 -17.87
C SER A 102 -1.95 10.32 -16.84
N ILE A 103 -2.50 9.98 -15.67
CA ILE A 103 -1.80 9.25 -14.61
C ILE A 103 -2.68 8.10 -14.14
N ILE A 104 -2.08 6.92 -13.99
CA ILE A 104 -2.72 5.75 -13.40
C ILE A 104 -1.84 5.18 -12.30
N ALA A 105 -2.46 4.79 -11.19
CA ALA A 105 -1.72 4.24 -10.05
C ALA A 105 -2.44 3.13 -9.31
N GLU A 106 -1.63 2.24 -8.76
CA GLU A 106 -2.01 1.14 -7.87
C GLU A 106 -1.33 1.32 -6.52
N ILE A 107 -2.11 1.25 -5.44
CA ILE A 107 -1.64 1.40 -4.06
C ILE A 107 -1.57 0.03 -3.40
N LYS A 108 -0.41 -0.32 -2.84
CA LYS A 108 -0.17 -1.57 -2.11
C LYS A 108 0.30 -1.31 -0.69
N CYS A 109 -0.53 -1.71 0.27
CA CYS A 109 -0.28 -1.54 1.70
C CYS A 109 0.02 -2.86 2.41
N ASN A 110 0.48 -3.86 1.66
CA ASN A 110 0.76 -5.17 2.19
C ASN A 110 2.16 -5.20 2.83
N LYS A 111 2.21 -5.32 4.16
CA LYS A 111 3.48 -5.54 4.87
C LYS A 111 4.09 -6.88 4.43
N PRO A 112 5.40 -6.95 4.09
CA PRO A 112 6.08 -8.21 3.83
C PRO A 112 5.88 -9.22 4.98
N ILE A 113 5.61 -10.48 4.64
CA ILE A 113 5.33 -11.52 5.62
C ILE A 113 6.51 -11.78 6.56
N ASN A 114 6.22 -12.14 7.82
CA ASN A 114 7.19 -12.55 8.84
C ASN A 114 8.32 -11.54 9.16
N ASN A 115 8.08 -10.23 8.98
CA ASN A 115 9.15 -9.22 9.01
C ASN A 115 10.33 -9.59 8.09
N GLY A 116 10.03 -10.32 7.01
CA GLY A 116 11.03 -10.80 6.07
C GLY A 116 11.31 -9.79 4.98
N TYR A 117 12.42 -10.01 4.28
CA TYR A 117 12.84 -9.23 3.11
C TYR A 117 12.22 -9.74 1.80
N LYS A 118 11.03 -10.36 1.86
CA LYS A 118 10.34 -10.96 0.71
C LYS A 118 8.82 -10.85 0.87
N PHE A 119 8.13 -10.55 -0.23
CA PHE A 119 6.68 -10.71 -0.31
C PHE A 119 6.29 -12.19 -0.35
N GLY A 120 5.19 -12.55 0.31
CA GLY A 120 4.60 -13.88 0.22
C GLY A 120 4.01 -14.14 -1.17
N SER A 121 3.74 -15.41 -1.51
CA SER A 121 3.30 -15.80 -2.87
C SER A 121 2.04 -15.05 -3.32
N ALA A 122 1.02 -14.95 -2.46
CA ALA A 122 -0.20 -14.21 -2.79
C ALA A 122 0.05 -12.70 -3.02
N GLN A 123 0.92 -12.09 -2.20
CA GLN A 123 1.31 -10.69 -2.36
C GLN A 123 2.05 -10.46 -3.68
N LYS A 124 2.99 -11.35 -4.02
CA LYS A 124 3.72 -11.31 -5.30
C LYS A 124 2.78 -11.41 -6.49
N THR A 125 1.87 -12.37 -6.48
CA THR A 125 0.89 -12.55 -7.56
C THR A 125 0.01 -11.30 -7.73
N GLY A 126 -0.46 -10.71 -6.63
CA GLY A 126 -1.21 -9.46 -6.66
C GLY A 126 -0.40 -8.32 -7.28
N ILE A 127 0.82 -8.08 -6.79
CA ILE A 127 1.68 -7.01 -7.31
C ILE A 127 1.99 -7.21 -8.79
N VAL A 128 2.36 -8.44 -9.22
CA VAL A 128 2.65 -8.74 -10.63
C VAL A 128 1.42 -8.50 -11.52
N LYS A 129 0.22 -8.88 -11.04
CA LYS A 129 -1.03 -8.61 -11.76
C LYS A 129 -1.25 -7.11 -11.94
N ASP A 130 -1.00 -6.32 -10.90
CA ASP A 130 -1.17 -4.87 -10.94
C ASP A 130 -0.11 -4.19 -11.82
N LEU A 131 1.14 -4.67 -11.82
CA LEU A 131 2.17 -4.22 -12.76
C LEU A 131 1.78 -4.46 -14.23
N ARG A 132 1.25 -5.65 -14.55
CA ARG A 132 0.71 -5.92 -15.89
C ARG A 132 -0.47 -5.03 -16.21
N GLY A 133 -1.40 -4.87 -15.26
CA GLY A 133 -2.54 -3.97 -15.42
C GLY A 133 -2.11 -2.53 -15.71
N LEU A 134 -1.06 -2.03 -15.05
CA LEU A 134 -0.51 -0.70 -15.31
C LEU A 134 0.13 -0.59 -16.70
N LEU A 135 0.76 -1.64 -17.23
CA LEU A 135 1.43 -1.62 -18.54
C LEU A 135 0.47 -1.87 -19.71
N GLU A 136 -0.45 -2.82 -19.55
CA GLU A 136 -1.29 -3.36 -20.63
C GLU A 136 -2.73 -2.81 -20.57
N GLY A 137 -3.12 -2.27 -19.42
CA GLY A 137 -4.46 -1.77 -19.17
C GLY A 137 -5.31 -2.71 -18.35
N LYS A 138 -6.37 -2.16 -17.74
CA LYS A 138 -7.37 -2.94 -17.00
C LYS A 138 -8.70 -2.93 -17.73
N SER A 139 -9.38 -4.07 -17.74
CA SER A 139 -10.66 -4.25 -18.45
C SER A 139 -11.77 -3.30 -17.99
N LYS A 140 -11.71 -2.82 -16.73
CA LYS A 140 -12.64 -1.83 -16.16
C LYS A 140 -12.29 -0.37 -16.51
N ALA A 141 -11.10 -0.11 -17.02
CA ALA A 141 -10.58 1.23 -17.31
C ALA A 141 -10.32 1.44 -18.81
N LYS A 142 -11.29 1.08 -19.66
CA LYS A 142 -11.14 1.09 -21.13
C LYS A 142 -10.92 2.47 -21.74
N SER A 143 -11.30 3.54 -21.03
CA SER A 143 -11.17 4.92 -21.51
C SER A 143 -9.75 5.49 -21.38
N ILE A 144 -8.82 4.77 -20.73
CA ILE A 144 -7.47 5.25 -20.49
C ILE A 144 -6.48 4.36 -21.24
N SER A 145 -5.67 4.97 -22.10
CA SER A 145 -4.58 4.28 -22.77
C SER A 145 -3.33 4.27 -21.87
N PRO A 146 -2.89 3.09 -21.38
CA PRO A 146 -1.72 2.98 -20.50
C PRO A 146 -0.45 3.53 -21.16
N ASN A 147 -0.32 3.43 -22.47
CA ASN A 147 0.85 3.90 -23.23
C ASN A 147 1.03 5.42 -23.17
N THR A 148 -0.05 6.15 -22.90
CA THR A 148 -0.04 7.63 -22.81
C THR A 148 -0.03 8.13 -21.37
N ALA A 149 -0.10 7.23 -20.39
CA ALA A 149 -0.20 7.57 -18.99
C ALA A 149 1.13 7.41 -18.25
N PHE A 150 1.41 8.28 -17.29
CA PHE A 150 2.40 8.01 -16.26
C PHE A 150 1.86 6.93 -15.32
N LYS A 151 2.70 5.94 -14.99
CA LYS A 151 2.27 4.73 -14.29
C LYS A 151 2.99 4.60 -12.97
N PHE A 152 2.25 4.38 -11.89
CA PHE A 152 2.83 4.27 -10.55
C PHE A 152 2.33 3.03 -9.82
N LEU A 153 3.27 2.26 -9.28
CA LEU A 153 2.99 1.30 -8.24
C LEU A 153 3.44 1.93 -6.91
N VAL A 154 2.49 2.42 -6.15
CA VAL A 154 2.73 3.06 -4.86
C VAL A 154 2.70 1.99 -3.78
N ILE A 155 3.75 1.94 -2.96
CA ILE A 155 3.88 0.97 -1.88
C ILE A 155 3.98 1.71 -0.55
N TYR A 156 3.14 1.34 0.41
CA TYR A 156 3.27 1.88 1.77
C TYR A 156 4.61 1.46 2.39
N ASP A 157 5.35 2.43 2.88
CA ASP A 157 6.68 2.24 3.44
C ASP A 157 6.61 1.78 4.91
N PHE A 158 6.72 0.47 5.12
CA PHE A 158 6.91 -0.14 6.43
C PHE A 158 8.38 -0.14 6.89
N GLY A 159 9.24 0.66 6.25
CA GLY A 159 10.67 0.75 6.47
C GLY A 159 11.47 -0.22 5.61
N GLU A 160 12.69 -0.54 6.06
CA GLU A 160 13.68 -1.31 5.32
C GLU A 160 13.16 -2.66 4.76
N TYR A 161 12.24 -3.30 5.48
CA TYR A 161 11.61 -4.55 5.04
C TYR A 161 10.90 -4.41 3.69
N THR A 162 10.17 -3.31 3.49
CA THR A 162 9.41 -3.07 2.25
C THR A 162 10.37 -2.86 1.08
N MET A 163 11.37 -2.00 1.25
CA MET A 163 12.36 -1.71 0.20
C MET A 163 13.08 -3.00 -0.25
N ARG A 164 13.62 -3.77 0.70
CA ARG A 164 14.33 -5.02 0.37
C ARG A 164 13.41 -6.08 -0.25
N ALA A 165 12.15 -6.16 0.19
CA ALA A 165 11.15 -7.05 -0.40
C ALA A 165 10.84 -6.68 -1.86
N SER A 166 10.70 -5.40 -2.18
CA SER A 166 10.50 -4.94 -3.56
C SER A 166 11.72 -5.13 -4.44
N GLN A 167 12.94 -4.90 -3.92
CA GLN A 167 14.18 -5.22 -4.65
C GLN A 167 14.27 -6.72 -4.96
N ASN A 168 13.91 -7.57 -4.00
CA ASN A 168 13.83 -9.01 -4.25
C ASN A 168 12.77 -9.33 -5.32
N LEU A 169 11.60 -8.70 -5.28
CA LEU A 169 10.56 -8.90 -6.27
C LEU A 169 11.04 -8.51 -7.67
N ILE A 170 11.58 -7.29 -7.84
CA ILE A 170 12.04 -6.76 -9.13
C ILE A 170 13.10 -7.65 -9.77
N LYS A 171 14.08 -8.12 -8.97
CA LYS A 171 15.12 -9.06 -9.44
C LYS A 171 14.54 -10.38 -9.98
N ASN A 172 13.35 -10.77 -9.51
CA ASN A 172 12.70 -12.03 -9.85
C ASN A 172 11.39 -11.83 -10.63
N LEU A 173 11.24 -10.68 -11.30
CA LEU A 173 10.07 -10.45 -12.14
C LEU A 173 10.09 -11.38 -13.36
N PRO A 174 8.90 -11.75 -13.87
CA PRO A 174 8.74 -12.35 -15.19
C PRO A 174 9.42 -11.53 -16.30
N ASP A 175 9.90 -12.20 -17.35
CA ASP A 175 10.67 -11.56 -18.43
C ASP A 175 9.87 -10.47 -19.17
N ASP A 176 8.55 -10.60 -19.26
CA ASP A 176 7.66 -9.60 -19.86
C ASP A 176 7.64 -8.25 -19.12
N LEU A 177 8.02 -8.25 -17.83
CA LEU A 177 8.07 -7.08 -16.96
C LEU A 177 9.49 -6.56 -16.72
N LYS A 178 10.53 -7.35 -17.01
CA LYS A 178 11.92 -6.93 -16.79
C LYS A 178 12.24 -5.68 -17.62
N GLY A 179 12.93 -4.73 -16.98
CA GLY A 179 13.33 -3.47 -17.62
C GLY A 179 12.21 -2.43 -17.77
N LYS A 180 10.96 -2.75 -17.47
CA LYS A 180 9.82 -1.80 -17.54
C LYS A 180 9.47 -1.17 -16.19
N ILE A 181 10.11 -1.63 -15.12
CA ILE A 181 9.80 -1.29 -13.74
C ILE A 181 11.03 -0.62 -13.12
N VAL A 182 10.87 0.60 -12.61
CA VAL A 182 11.96 1.41 -12.06
C VAL A 182 11.60 1.91 -10.67
N PHE A 183 12.59 2.00 -9.78
CA PHE A 183 12.40 2.71 -8.51
C PHE A 183 12.41 4.20 -8.77
N TYR A 184 11.43 4.92 -8.25
CA TYR A 184 11.43 6.37 -8.29
C TYR A 184 12.55 6.92 -7.39
N GLU A 185 13.29 7.90 -7.91
CA GLU A 185 14.26 8.69 -7.16
C GLU A 185 13.94 10.18 -7.35
N GLU A 186 14.20 10.99 -6.32
CA GLU A 186 13.91 12.42 -6.37
C GLU A 186 14.70 13.11 -7.48
N GLY A 187 14.04 13.98 -8.25
CA GLY A 187 14.64 14.64 -9.41
C GLY A 187 14.71 13.80 -10.68
N MET A 188 14.30 12.53 -10.65
CA MET A 188 14.19 11.71 -11.86
C MET A 188 13.15 12.29 -12.83
N LEU A 189 13.52 12.42 -14.10
CA LEU A 189 12.58 12.75 -15.17
C LEU A 189 11.66 11.55 -15.43
N LEU A 190 10.36 11.77 -15.32
CA LEU A 190 9.35 10.76 -15.55
C LEU A 190 9.05 10.64 -17.04
N SER A 191 8.84 9.41 -17.52
CA SER A 191 8.36 9.10 -18.88
C SER A 191 7.16 8.16 -18.82
N GLN A 192 6.43 8.01 -19.92
CA GLN A 192 5.34 7.04 -19.99
C GLN A 192 5.80 5.63 -20.35
N ASP A 193 7.09 5.33 -20.43
CA ASP A 193 7.54 3.98 -20.83
C ASP A 193 7.65 3.01 -19.64
N TYR A 194 7.74 3.56 -18.43
CA TYR A 194 8.01 2.80 -17.22
C TYR A 194 6.83 2.82 -16.23
N VAL A 195 6.81 1.83 -15.35
CA VAL A 195 6.09 1.88 -14.08
C VAL A 195 7.07 2.29 -12.99
N TYR A 196 6.75 3.38 -12.28
CA TYR A 196 7.56 3.88 -11.18
C TYR A 196 7.08 3.29 -9.86
N LEU A 197 7.98 2.65 -9.13
CA LEU A 197 7.74 2.25 -7.73
C LEU A 197 8.01 3.45 -6.83
N VAL A 198 6.96 3.92 -6.16
CA VAL A 198 7.02 5.05 -5.23
C VAL A 198 6.74 4.53 -3.82
N TYR A 199 7.60 4.90 -2.88
CA TYR A 199 7.40 4.59 -1.46
C TYR A 199 6.85 5.79 -0.73
N LEU A 200 5.73 5.60 -0.05
CA LEU A 200 5.13 6.63 0.79
C LEU A 200 4.86 6.07 2.17
N LYS A 201 5.23 6.83 3.19
CA LYS A 201 4.87 6.53 4.58
C LYS A 201 3.55 7.20 4.93
#